data_AF-A0A845MVR2-F1
#
_entry.id   AF-A0A845MVR2-F1
#
_cell.length_a   1.000
_cell.length_b   1.000
_cell.length_c   1.000
_cell.angle_alpha   90.00
_cell.angle_beta   90.00
_cell.angle_gamma   90.00
#
_symmetry.space_group_name_H-M   'P 1'
#
loop_
_entity.id
_entity.type
_entity.pdbx_description
1 polymer ?
#
loop_
_entity_poly.entity_id
_entity_poly.type
_entity_poly.pdbx_seq_one_letter_code
_entity_poly.pdbx_strand_id
1 'polypeptide(L)'
;MKLIIGLVIAFALAAMGVWLIDIASDRESAVEITARVPAYTNWECGYPDQPDCSVEFEAYVGEKYDVRRIRYGKDFMAIKIRKGDSSGWVFSGEGVRVYAEPNT
;
A
#
# COMPACT_ATOMS: atom_id res chain seq x y z
N MET A 1 4.96 -29.19 -26.51
CA MET A 1 5.95 -28.43 -25.71
C MET A 1 6.08 -26.96 -26.12
N LYS A 2 6.46 -26.60 -27.36
CA LYS A 2 6.61 -25.19 -27.78
C LYS A 2 5.36 -24.33 -27.57
N LEU A 3 4.17 -24.84 -27.93
CA LEU A 3 2.90 -24.14 -27.72
C LEU A 3 2.58 -23.92 -26.24
N ILE A 4 2.84 -24.92 -25.39
CA ILE A 4 2.59 -24.83 -23.94
C ILE A 4 3.52 -23.79 -23.31
N ILE A 5 4.81 -23.76 -23.69
CA ILE A 5 5.77 -22.77 -23.21
C ILE A 5 5.36 -21.36 -23.62
N GLY A 6 4.96 -21.17 -24.89
CA GLY A 6 4.46 -19.87 -25.35
C GLY A 6 3.23 -19.39 -24.58
N LEU A 7 2.31 -20.31 -24.26
CA LEU A 7 1.08 -20.00 -23.52
C LEU A 7 1.38 -19.64 -22.06
N VAL A 8 2.32 -20.33 -21.41
CA VAL A 8 2.78 -20.01 -20.06
C VAL A 8 3.44 -18.63 -20.00
N ILE A 9 4.30 -18.30 -20.98
CA ILE A 9 4.95 -16.99 -21.05
C ILE A 9 3.90 -15.88 -21.25
N ALA A 10 2.95 -16.08 -22.15
CA ALA A 10 1.88 -15.12 -22.39
C ALA A 10 1.04 -14.86 -21.14
N PHE A 11 0.68 -15.91 -20.38
CA PHE A 11 -0.03 -15.78 -19.11
C PHE A 11 0.78 -15.03 -18.06
N ALA A 12 2.08 -15.33 -17.93
CA ALA A 12 2.95 -14.64 -16.97
C ALA A 12 3.07 -13.15 -17.28
N LEU A 13 3.22 -12.78 -18.55
CA LEU A 13 3.25 -11.38 -19.00
C LEU A 13 1.94 -10.65 -18.70
N ALA A 14 0.80 -11.30 -18.97
CA ALA A 14 -0.51 -10.73 -18.67
C ALA A 14 -0.70 -10.50 -17.15
N ALA A 15 -0.33 -11.48 -16.33
CA ALA A 15 -0.41 -11.37 -14.87
C ALA A 15 0.49 -10.24 -14.32
N MET A 16 1.72 -10.10 -14.85
CA MET A 16 2.59 -8.98 -14.49
C MET A 16 2.00 -7.64 -14.92
N GLY A 17 1.39 -7.56 -16.10
CA GLY A 17 0.72 -6.35 -16.58
C GLY A 17 -0.40 -5.89 -15.65
N VAL A 18 -1.29 -6.80 -15.26
CA VAL A 18 -2.38 -6.50 -14.31
C VAL A 18 -1.82 -6.04 -12.97
N TRP A 19 -0.77 -6.69 -12.47
CA TRP A 19 -0.13 -6.30 -11.21
C TRP A 19 0.53 -4.91 -11.26
N LEU A 20 1.09 -4.51 -12.40
CA LEU A 20 1.67 -3.18 -12.57
C LEU A 20 0.59 -2.09 -12.65
N ILE A 21 -0.55 -2.37 -13.28
CA ILE A 21 -1.68 -1.45 -13.37
C ILE A 21 -2.27 -1.21 -11.97
N ASP A 22 -2.44 -2.27 -11.18
CA ASP A 22 -2.87 -2.21 -9.78
C ASP A 22 -1.96 -1.27 -8.95
N ILE A 23 -0.64 -1.43 -9.07
CA ILE A 23 0.33 -0.54 -8.40
C ILE A 23 0.24 0.91 -8.90
N ALA A 24 -0.01 1.12 -10.19
CA ALA A 24 -0.11 2.46 -10.75
C ALA A 24 -1.35 3.19 -10.21
N SER A 25 -2.50 2.51 -10.19
CA SER A 25 -3.76 3.02 -9.61
C SER A 25 -3.59 3.39 -8.13
N ASP A 26 -2.93 2.54 -7.34
CA ASP A 26 -2.62 2.84 -5.94
C ASP A 26 -1.80 4.13 -5.76
N ARG A 27 -0.89 4.43 -6.70
CA ARG A 27 -0.01 5.61 -6.64
C ARG A 27 -0.70 6.91 -7.00
N GLU A 28 -1.84 6.84 -7.69
CA GLU A 28 -2.67 8.01 -7.99
C GLU A 28 -3.51 8.43 -6.79
N SER A 29 -3.70 7.54 -5.81
CA SER A 29 -4.42 7.84 -4.58
C SER A 29 -3.68 8.86 -3.72
N ALA A 30 -4.44 9.78 -3.11
CA ALA A 30 -3.92 10.75 -2.16
C ALA A 30 -4.28 10.33 -0.72
N VAL A 31 -3.32 10.45 0.19
CA VAL A 31 -3.52 10.18 1.63
C VAL A 31 -3.27 11.44 2.41
N GLU A 32 -4.26 11.80 3.23
CA GLU A 32 -4.22 12.94 4.14
C GLU A 32 -4.02 12.43 5.57
N ILE A 33 -2.91 12.82 6.17
CA ILE A 33 -2.62 12.58 7.58
C ILE A 33 -3.25 13.71 8.39
N THR A 34 -4.21 13.37 9.24
CA THR A 34 -5.03 14.32 10.03
C THR A 34 -4.64 14.33 11.51
N ALA A 35 -3.85 13.36 11.96
CA ALA A 35 -3.21 13.34 13.28
C ALA A 35 -1.81 12.72 13.18
N ARG A 36 -1.00 12.84 14.23
CA ARG A 36 0.27 12.10 14.30
C ARG A 36 -0.01 10.60 14.33
N VAL A 37 0.54 9.86 13.37
CA VAL A 37 0.35 8.40 13.28
C VAL A 37 1.66 7.66 13.03
N PRO A 38 1.87 6.49 13.66
CA PRO A 38 3.03 5.66 13.38
C PRO A 38 2.92 4.96 12.01
N ALA A 39 4.02 4.93 11.26
CA ALA A 39 4.17 4.17 10.03
C ALA A 39 5.03 2.93 10.29
N TYR A 40 4.49 1.74 10.08
CA TYR A 40 5.09 0.46 10.45
C TYR A 40 5.85 -0.21 9.30
N THR A 41 6.78 -1.10 9.63
CA THR A 41 7.53 -1.89 8.64
C THR A 41 6.68 -2.93 7.91
N ASN A 42 5.65 -3.48 8.57
CA ASN A 42 4.73 -4.48 8.02
C ASN A 42 3.27 -3.99 8.02
N TRP A 43 2.53 -4.28 6.93
CA TRP A 43 1.11 -3.99 6.81
C TRP A 43 0.25 -4.86 7.74
N GLU A 44 0.75 -6.03 8.14
CA GLU A 44 0.04 -6.92 9.06
C GLU A 44 -0.11 -6.30 10.45
N CYS A 45 0.69 -5.29 10.81
CA CYS A 45 0.59 -4.57 12.08
C CYS A 45 -0.74 -3.84 12.33
N GLY A 46 -1.65 -3.84 11.36
CA GLY A 46 -3.04 -3.44 11.58
C GLY A 46 -3.87 -4.51 12.31
N TYR A 47 -3.39 -5.76 12.36
CA TYR A 47 -3.96 -6.82 13.19
C TYR A 47 -3.40 -6.78 14.60
N PRO A 48 -4.20 -7.14 15.62
CA PRO A 48 -3.70 -7.31 16.98
C PRO A 48 -2.68 -8.45 17.07
N ASP A 49 -1.76 -8.34 18.04
CA ASP A 49 -0.80 -9.37 18.45
C ASP A 49 0.16 -9.86 17.35
N GLN A 50 0.40 -9.06 16.31
CA GLN A 50 1.39 -9.40 15.30
C GLN A 50 2.81 -9.25 15.84
N PRO A 51 3.66 -10.29 15.69
CA PRO A 51 5.08 -10.16 15.99
C PRO A 51 5.74 -9.15 15.02
N ASP A 52 6.82 -8.53 15.47
CA ASP A 52 7.70 -7.69 14.66
C ASP A 52 7.09 -6.38 14.11
N CYS A 53 6.21 -5.76 14.88
CA CYS A 53 5.69 -4.42 14.57
C CYS A 53 6.61 -3.31 15.06
N SER A 54 7.60 -2.98 14.24
CA SER A 54 8.46 -1.80 14.44
C SER A 54 7.91 -0.58 13.68
N VAL A 55 8.00 0.59 14.34
CA VAL A 55 7.71 1.89 13.72
C VAL A 55 8.95 2.31 12.93
N GLU A 56 8.77 2.51 11.62
CA GLU A 56 9.81 3.01 10.72
C GLU A 56 9.95 4.53 10.86
N PHE A 57 8.83 5.24 10.92
CA PHE A 57 8.78 6.68 11.20
C PHE A 57 7.40 7.13 11.67
N GLU A 58 7.33 8.37 12.15
CA GLU A 58 6.09 9.05 12.51
C GLU A 58 5.63 9.92 11.34
N ALA A 59 4.36 9.76 10.95
CA ALA A 59 3.71 10.62 9.98
C ALA A 59 2.98 11.77 10.67
N TYR A 60 3.08 12.98 10.12
CA TYR A 60 2.62 14.22 10.72
C TYR A 60 1.60 14.93 9.85
N VAL A 61 0.73 15.69 10.52
CA VAL A 61 -0.29 16.52 9.86
C VAL A 61 0.36 17.57 8.96
N GLY A 62 -0.17 17.72 7.75
CA GLY A 62 0.30 18.70 6.78
C GLY A 62 1.56 18.29 6.00
N GLU A 63 2.22 17.19 6.37
CA GLU A 63 3.25 16.58 5.51
C GLU A 63 2.58 15.85 4.34
N LYS A 64 3.17 15.96 3.15
CA LYS A 64 2.75 15.18 1.97
C LYS A 64 3.59 13.91 1.89
N TYR A 65 2.94 12.78 1.68
CA TYR A 65 3.60 11.50 1.47
C TYR A 65 3.20 10.89 0.14
N ASP A 66 4.18 10.30 -0.54
CA ASP A 66 3.89 9.52 -1.75
C ASP A 66 3.25 8.19 -1.35
N VAL A 67 2.05 7.92 -1.85
CA VAL A 67 1.45 6.60 -1.74
C VAL A 67 2.16 5.65 -2.69
N ARG A 68 2.57 4.49 -2.17
CA ARG A 68 3.30 3.47 -2.93
C ARG A 68 2.48 2.23 -3.22
N ARG A 69 1.56 1.91 -2.32
CA ARG A 69 0.70 0.73 -2.39
C ARG A 69 -0.43 0.84 -1.37
N ILE A 70 -1.58 0.29 -1.70
CA ILE A 70 -2.69 0.09 -0.78
C ILE A 70 -2.89 -1.42 -0.62
N ARG A 71 -3.21 -1.86 0.59
CA ARG A 71 -3.59 -3.24 0.90
C ARG A 71 -4.84 -3.23 1.73
N TYR A 72 -5.71 -4.20 1.47
CA TYR A 72 -6.93 -4.40 2.22
C TYR A 72 -6.74 -5.60 3.14
N GLY A 73 -6.71 -5.33 4.45
CA GLY A 73 -6.94 -6.34 5.47
C GLY A 73 -8.42 -6.65 5.60
N LYS A 74 -8.77 -7.60 6.46
CA LYS A 74 -10.17 -7.98 6.70
C LYS A 74 -11.01 -6.79 7.18
N ASP A 75 -10.45 -6.02 8.11
CA ASP A 75 -11.15 -4.97 8.84
C ASP A 75 -10.45 -3.60 8.76
N PHE A 76 -9.41 -3.46 7.92
CA PHE A 76 -8.64 -2.23 7.77
C PHE A 76 -8.04 -2.09 6.38
N MET A 77 -7.73 -0.85 5.99
CA MET A 77 -6.92 -0.56 4.82
C MET A 77 -5.54 -0.08 5.27
N ALA A 78 -4.49 -0.70 4.75
CA ALA A 78 -3.10 -0.32 4.99
C ALA A 78 -2.55 0.40 3.77
N ILE A 79 -1.91 1.54 4.01
CA ILE A 79 -1.35 2.39 2.97
C ILE A 79 0.15 2.47 3.18
N LYS A 80 0.92 2.05 2.19
CA LYS A 80 2.36 2.25 2.17
C LYS A 80 2.68 3.68 1.74
N ILE A 81 3.24 4.47 2.64
CA ILE A 81 3.64 5.85 2.40
C ILE A 81 5.18 5.96 2.40
N ARG A 82 5.72 6.91 1.62
CA ARG A 82 7.16 7.19 1.57
C ARG A 82 7.50 8.55 2.17
N LYS A 83 8.54 8.59 3.01
CA LYS A 83 9.19 9.80 3.53
C LYS A 83 10.67 9.76 3.18
N GLY A 84 11.11 10.57 2.20
CA GLY A 84 12.47 10.51 1.68
C GLY A 84 12.80 9.12 1.11
N ASP A 85 13.79 8.45 1.71
CA ASP A 85 14.22 7.10 1.33
C ASP A 85 13.55 5.98 2.15
N SER A 86 12.83 6.34 3.22
CA SER A 86 12.10 5.39 4.06
C SER A 86 10.66 5.19 3.60
N SER A 87 10.11 3.99 3.83
CA SER A 87 8.72 3.68 3.55
C SER A 87 8.11 2.85 4.66
N GLY A 88 6.88 3.20 5.06
CA GLY A 88 6.16 2.52 6.14
C GLY A 88 4.66 2.42 5.83
N TRP A 89 3.96 1.61 6.59
CA TRP A 89 2.54 1.33 6.47
C TRP A 89 1.76 2.11 7.53
N VAL A 90 0.81 2.91 7.10
CA VAL A 90 -0.19 3.55 7.97
C VAL A 90 -1.54 2.90 7.73
N PHE A 91 -2.44 3.00 8.70
CA PHE A 91 -3.76 2.37 8.63
C PHE A 91 -4.86 3.42 8.53
N SER A 92 -5.80 3.21 7.62
CA SER A 92 -6.98 4.06 7.48
C SER A 92 -7.78 4.05 8.78
N GLY A 93 -8.24 5.21 9.23
CA GLY A 93 -9.01 5.32 10.45
C GLY A 93 -8.79 6.68 11.12
N GLU A 94 -8.74 6.69 12.44
CA GLU A 94 -8.47 7.90 13.19
C GLU A 94 -7.04 8.41 12.87
N GLY A 95 -6.95 9.60 12.29
CA GLY A 95 -5.67 10.20 11.92
C GLY A 95 -5.22 9.98 10.47
N VAL A 96 -5.88 9.11 9.69
CA VAL A 96 -5.53 8.84 8.28
C VAL A 96 -6.78 8.77 7.41
N ARG A 97 -6.92 9.74 6.49
CA ARG A 97 -7.95 9.77 5.47
C ARG A 97 -7.35 9.42 4.11
N VAL A 98 -8.05 8.58 3.35
CA VAL A 98 -7.62 8.17 2.01
C VAL A 98 -8.64 8.68 1.02
N TYR A 99 -8.17 9.46 0.05
CA TYR A 99 -8.92 9.85 -1.13
C TYR A 99 -8.44 8.95 -2.27
N ALA A 100 -8.99 7.75 -2.32
CA ALA A 100 -8.91 6.89 -3.49
C ALA A 100 -10.16 7.16 -4.33
N GLU A 101 -10.00 7.42 -5.63
CA GLU A 101 -11.16 7.35 -6.53
C GLU A 101 -11.70 5.92 -6.49
N PRO A 102 -13.03 5.72 -6.45
CA PRO A 102 -13.58 4.37 -6.53
C PRO A 102 -13.11 3.75 -7.85
N ASN A 103 -12.37 2.65 -7.78
CA ASN A 103 -12.07 1.82 -8.94
C ASN A 103 -13.41 1.30 -9.51
N THR A 104 -13.94 2.00 -10.52
CA THR A 104 -15.06 1.55 -11.35
C THR A 104 -14.58 0.66 -12.48
#